data_AF-G2G2E5-F1
#
_entry.id   AF-G2G2E5-F1
#
_cell.length_a   1.000
_cell.length_b   1.000
_cell.length_c   1.000
_cell.angle_alpha   90.00
_cell.angle_beta   90.00
_cell.angle_gamma   90.00
#
_symmetry.space_group_name_H-M   'P 1'
#
loop_
_entity.id
_entity.type
_entity.pdbx_description
1 polymer ?
#
loop_
_entity_poly.entity_id
_entity_poly.type
_entity_poly.pdbx_seq_one_letter_code
_entity_poly.pdbx_strand_id
1 'polypeptide(L)' 'MGIGICLVGNFSEKEVPDTQLVGLINKVVQLLTVFSLKPTDVELHRDVPGAATECPGRYFPADVLKKELEKSFS' A
#
# COMPACT_ATOMS: atom_id res chain seq x y z
N MET A 1 13.83 5.75 8.13
CA MET A 1 12.73 6.74 8.24
C MET A 1 11.79 6.48 7.08
N GLY A 2 10.48 6.45 7.29
CA GLY A 2 9.50 6.11 6.25
C GLY A 2 8.18 6.85 6.44
N ILE A 3 7.30 6.79 5.43
CA ILE A 3 5.97 7.40 5.46
C ILE A 3 4.95 6.27 5.63
N GLY A 4 4.26 6.23 6.77
CA GLY A 4 3.18 5.27 7.00
C GLY A 4 1.87 5.78 6.35
N ILE A 5 1.24 4.94 5.53
CA ILE A 5 -0.11 5.21 5.00
C ILE A 5 -1.06 4.20 5.64
N CYS A 6 -2.10 4.70 6.31
CA CYS A 6 -3.11 3.87 6.96
C CYS A 6 -4.45 4.01 6.22
N LEU A 7 -5.06 2.88 5.86
CA LEU A 7 -6.44 2.83 5.42
C LEU A 7 -7.35 2.53 6.61
N VAL A 8 -8.40 3.33 6.79
CA VAL A 8 -9.34 3.16 7.91
C VAL A 8 -10.26 1.98 7.62
N GLY A 9 -10.09 0.90 8.38
CA GLY A 9 -10.91 -0.32 8.29
C GLY A 9 -10.25 -1.51 9.00
N ASN A 10 -10.97 -2.64 9.04
CA ASN A 10 -10.42 -3.93 9.43
C ASN A 10 -10.43 -4.86 8.20
N PHE A 11 -9.32 -4.92 7.48
CA PHE A 11 -9.22 -5.75 6.27
C PHE A 11 -8.75 -7.18 6.54
N SER A 12 -8.75 -7.62 7.80
CA SER A 12 -8.73 -9.04 8.13
C SER A 12 -10.13 -9.68 8.00
N GLU A 13 -11.19 -8.87 8.07
CA GLU A 13 -12.60 -9.34 8.02
C GLU A 13 -13.32 -9.01 6.70
N LYS A 14 -12.96 -7.90 6.06
CA LYS A 14 -13.62 -7.40 4.83
C LYS A 14 -12.61 -6.90 3.81
N GLU A 15 -13.02 -6.81 2.56
CA GLU A 15 -12.20 -6.25 1.49
C GLU A 15 -12.03 -4.73 1.62
N VAL A 16 -10.98 -4.20 1.00
CA VAL A 16 -10.76 -2.76 0.87
C VAL A 16 -11.76 -2.19 -0.13
N PRO A 17 -12.56 -1.16 0.21
CA PRO A 17 -13.43 -0.52 -0.75
C PRO A 17 -12.66 0.06 -1.95
N ASP A 18 -13.18 -0.10 -3.16
CA ASP A 18 -12.52 0.37 -4.39
C ASP A 18 -12.09 1.84 -4.33
N THR A 19 -12.93 2.70 -3.74
CA THR A 19 -12.63 4.12 -3.59
C THR A 19 -11.42 4.38 -2.67
N GLN A 20 -11.23 3.57 -1.62
CA GLN A 20 -10.05 3.64 -0.77
C GLN A 20 -8.81 3.11 -1.49
N LEU A 21 -8.95 2.03 -2.28
CA LEU A 21 -7.83 1.47 -3.05
C LEU A 21 -7.34 2.46 -4.11
N VAL A 22 -8.24 3.09 -4.87
CA VAL A 22 -7.91 4.14 -5.85
C VAL A 22 -7.26 5.34 -5.15
N GLY A 23 -7.80 5.76 -4.00
CA GLY A 23 -7.19 6.83 -3.19
C GLY A 23 -5.79 6.49 -2.71
N LEU A 24 -5.56 5.25 -2.27
CA LEU A 24 -4.25 4.75 -1.87
C LEU A 24 -3.26 4.79 -3.03
N ILE A 25 -3.62 4.22 -4.18
CA ILE A 25 -2.76 4.17 -5.37
C ILE A 25 -2.34 5.59 -5.76
N ASN A 26 -3.30 6.51 -5.89
CA ASN A 26 -3.01 7.90 -6.23
C ASN A 26 -2.08 8.57 -5.23
N LYS A 27 -2.27 8.32 -3.92
CA LYS A 27 -1.41 8.88 -2.87
C LYS A 27 0.00 8.30 -2.93
N VAL A 28 0.14 6.98 -3.09
CA VAL A 28 1.45 6.32 -3.19
C VAL A 28 2.20 6.82 -4.42
N VAL A 29 1.57 6.87 -5.59
CA VAL A 29 2.18 7.39 -6.82
C VAL A 29 2.69 8.83 -6.63
N GLN A 30 1.88 9.70 -6.01
CA GLN A 30 2.31 11.08 -5.71
C GLN A 30 3.55 11.11 -4.81
N LEU A 31 3.58 10.32 -3.74
CA LEU A 31 4.70 10.29 -2.81
C LEU A 31 5.96 9.71 -3.46
N LEU A 32 5.83 8.62 -4.22
CA LEU A 32 6.95 8.04 -4.95
C LEU A 32 7.57 9.07 -5.91
N THR A 33 6.75 9.80 -6.67
CA THR A 33 7.22 10.86 -7.57
C THR A 33 7.89 12.01 -6.81
N VAL A 34 7.27 12.54 -5.75
CA VAL A 34 7.80 13.69 -4.99
C VAL A 34 9.14 13.36 -4.33
N PHE A 35 9.30 12.13 -3.83
CA PHE A 35 10.52 11.70 -3.13
C PHE A 35 11.50 10.93 -4.02
N SER A 36 11.25 10.83 -5.33
CA SER A 36 12.08 10.05 -6.28
C SER A 36 12.31 8.59 -5.84
N LEU A 37 11.27 7.98 -5.27
CA LEU A 37 11.24 6.57 -4.84
C LEU A 37 10.64 5.69 -5.95
N LYS A 38 10.81 4.39 -5.82
CA LYS A 38 10.36 3.37 -6.78
C LYS A 38 9.23 2.54 -6.19
N PRO A 39 8.41 1.86 -7.04
CA PRO A 39 7.43 0.88 -6.56
C PRO A 39 8.03 -0.20 -5.65
N THR A 40 9.30 -0.56 -5.84
CA THR A 40 10.03 -1.53 -5.00
C THR A 40 10.34 -1.03 -3.59
N ASP A 41 10.21 0.29 -3.34
CA ASP A 41 10.43 0.89 -2.02
C ASP A 41 9.14 0.89 -1.16
N VAL A 42 8.06 0.30 -1.66
CA VAL A 42 6.77 0.18 -0.96
C VAL A 42 6.66 -1.21 -0.33
N GLU A 43 6.51 -1.25 0.98
CA GLU A 43 6.33 -2.47 1.78
C GLU A 43 5.00 -2.44 2.52
N LEU A 44 4.42 -3.62 2.79
CA LEU A 44 3.26 -3.71 3.68
C LEU A 44 3.75 -3.71 5.14
N HIS A 45 2.92 -3.23 6.07
CA HIS A 45 3.33 -3.12 7.48
C HIS A 45 3.78 -4.47 8.08
N ARG A 46 3.10 -5.58 7.73
CA ARG A 46 3.49 -6.94 8.11
C ARG A 46 4.85 -7.41 7.57
N ASP A 47 5.35 -6.79 6.51
CA ASP A 47 6.59 -7.18 5.84
C ASP A 47 7.81 -6.38 6.38
N VAL A 48 7.56 -5.32 7.17
CA VAL A 48 8.62 -4.50 7.76
C VAL A 48 9.42 -5.31 8.79
N PRO A 49 10.77 -5.25 8.81
CA PRO A 49 11.58 -5.99 9.76
C PRO A 49 11.18 -5.76 11.22
N GLY A 50 10.86 -6.86 11.91
CA GLY A 50 10.44 -6.84 13.31
C GLY A 50 8.95 -6.56 13.53
N ALA A 51 8.14 -6.41 12.47
CA ALA A 51 6.71 -6.25 12.60
C ALA A 51 6.03 -7.54 13.09
N ALA A 52 5.27 -7.43 14.17
CA ALA A 52 4.43 -8.50 14.70
C ALA A 52 2.95 -8.10 14.56
N THR A 53 2.47 -7.99 13.32
CA THR A 53 1.12 -7.49 12.99
C THR A 53 0.55 -8.14 11.74
N GLU A 54 -0.78 -8.27 11.68
CA GLU A 54 -1.48 -8.70 10.47
C GLU A 54 -1.69 -7.57 9.46
N CYS A 55 -1.55 -6.31 9.90
CA CYS A 55 -1.80 -5.13 9.07
C CYS A 55 -1.00 -5.17 7.75
N PRO A 56 -1.62 -4.84 6.60
CA PRO A 56 -2.93 -4.20 6.45
C PRO A 56 -4.14 -5.15 6.45
N GLY A 57 -4.00 -6.41 6.85
CA GLY A 57 -5.08 -7.41 6.89
C GLY A 57 -5.03 -8.38 5.71
N ARG A 58 -5.62 -9.57 5.88
CA ARG A 58 -5.51 -10.68 4.93
C ARG A 58 -6.26 -10.46 3.60
N TYR A 59 -7.29 -9.61 3.60
CA TYR A 59 -8.05 -9.21 2.40
C TYR A 59 -7.55 -7.92 1.76
N PHE A 60 -6.40 -7.40 2.23
CA PHE A 60 -5.76 -6.27 1.55
C PHE A 60 -5.20 -6.72 0.18
N PRO A 61 -5.55 -6.04 -0.93
CA PRO A 61 -5.21 -6.49 -2.28
C PRO A 61 -3.78 -6.09 -2.69
N ALA A 62 -2.78 -6.71 -2.07
CA ALA A 62 -1.36 -6.39 -2.26
C ALA A 62 -0.89 -6.53 -3.72
N ASP A 63 -1.30 -7.60 -4.40
CA ASP A 63 -0.93 -7.85 -5.79
C ASP A 63 -1.51 -6.79 -6.74
N VAL A 64 -2.73 -6.32 -6.46
CA VAL A 64 -3.37 -5.25 -7.23
C VAL A 64 -2.61 -3.94 -7.03
N LEU A 65 -2.28 -3.60 -5.77
CA LEU A 65 -1.46 -2.41 -5.48
C LEU A 65 -0.14 -2.47 -6.24
N LYS A 66 0.61 -3.57 -6.14
CA LYS A 66 1.91 -3.74 -6.80
C LYS A 66 1.79 -3.53 -8.31
N LYS A 67 0.82 -4.19 -8.96
CA LYS A 67 0.60 -4.10 -10.41
C LYS A 67 0.25 -2.69 -10.86
N GLU A 68 -0.63 -1.99 -10.14
CA GLU A 68 -1.02 -0.61 -10.49
C GLU A 68 0.13 0.38 -10.28
N LEU A 69 0.98 0.16 -9.28
CA LEU A 69 2.20 0.95 -9.10
C LEU A 69 3.18 0.69 -10.25
N GLU A 70 3.49 -0.56 -10.59
CA GLU A 70 4.39 -0.90 -11.71
C GLU A 70 3.93 -0.26 -13.02
N LYS A 71 2.62 -0.33 -13.32
CA LYS A 71 2.01 0.29 -14.50
C LYS A 71 2.09 1.82 -14.49
N SER A 72 2.12 2.45 -13.33
CA SER A 72 2.19 3.93 -13.21
C SER A 72 3.60 4.47 -13.48
N PHE A 73 4.63 3.62 -13.46
CA PHE A 73 6.03 3.98 -13.65
C PHE A 73 6.70 3.23 -14.83
N SER A 74 5.91 2.54 -15.66
CA SER A 74 6.34 1.88 -16.90
C SER A 74 6.34 2.80 -18.10
#